data_AF-A0A0D7BRL6-F1
#
_entry.id   AF-A0A0D7BRL6-F1
#
_cell.length_a   1.000
_cell.length_b   1.000
_cell.length_c   1.000
_cell.angle_alpha   90.00
_cell.angle_beta   90.00
_cell.angle_gamma   90.00
#
_symmetry.space_group_name_H-M   'P 1'
#
loop_
_entity.id
_entity.type
_entity.pdbx_description
1 polymer ?
#
loop_
_entity_poly.entity_id
_entity_poly.type
_entity_poly.pdbx_seq_one_letter_code
_entity_poly.pdbx_strand_id
1 'polypeptide(L)'
;LPLGDSITYGYGSTDGNGYRLALRDLAEADGNAIDYIGSIQAGTMDDNYNDGYIGCIIEQIASQGVPGLEMVVLLLAGTNDINYQADLDNAPARLMSLVDEIYSYSPSATVIVSEIPLIVDNTLQPLVETYNSAVKSLVGTRIDEGERIVHVSLDALTDSGMSDNLHPNDDGYKILAQAFYEGVVTATSQGWIV
;
A
#
# COMPACT_ATOMS: atom_id res chain seq x y z
N LEU A 1 -4.51 0.24 -9.29
CA LEU A 1 -3.94 1.52 -8.79
C LEU A 1 -3.08 1.27 -7.56
N PRO A 2 -1.74 1.39 -7.65
CA PRO A 2 -0.87 1.51 -6.50
C PRO A 2 -0.98 2.92 -5.91
N LEU A 3 -1.45 3.07 -4.68
CA LEU A 3 -1.67 4.35 -3.99
C LEU A 3 -0.89 4.39 -2.68
N GLY A 4 -0.09 5.44 -2.47
CA GLY A 4 0.66 5.56 -1.23
C GLY A 4 1.71 6.66 -1.23
N ASP A 5 2.78 6.42 -0.47
CA ASP A 5 3.91 7.32 -0.32
C ASP A 5 5.13 6.92 -1.18
N SER A 6 6.35 7.24 -0.72
CA SER A 6 7.60 6.90 -1.39
C SER A 6 7.83 5.39 -1.53
N ILE A 7 7.22 4.57 -0.67
CA ILE A 7 7.32 3.11 -0.76
C ILE A 7 6.52 2.62 -1.98
N THR A 8 5.33 3.18 -2.23
CA THR A 8 4.55 2.89 -3.45
C THR A 8 5.24 3.43 -4.71
N TYR A 9 5.88 4.61 -4.61
CA TYR A 9 6.70 5.14 -5.69
C TYR A 9 7.83 4.18 -6.08
N GLY A 10 8.37 3.42 -5.11
CA GLY A 10 9.51 2.52 -5.30
C GLY A 10 10.85 3.13 -4.90
N TYR A 11 10.85 4.18 -4.07
CA TYR A 11 12.08 4.79 -3.57
C TYR A 11 12.90 3.75 -2.79
N GLY A 12 14.22 3.72 -2.98
CA GLY A 12 15.10 2.72 -2.35
C GLY A 12 15.30 1.43 -3.14
N SER A 13 14.44 1.14 -4.13
CA SER A 13 14.71 0.09 -5.14
C SER A 13 15.72 0.61 -6.16
N THR A 14 16.61 -0.28 -6.64
CA THR A 14 17.67 0.09 -7.59
C THR A 14 17.13 0.46 -8.97
N ASP A 15 15.96 -0.07 -9.33
CA ASP A 15 15.29 0.11 -10.61
C ASP A 15 14.11 1.10 -10.56
N GLY A 16 13.76 1.60 -9.37
CA GLY A 16 12.64 2.50 -9.13
C GLY A 16 11.25 1.85 -9.27
N ASN A 17 11.17 0.53 -9.44
CA ASN A 17 9.90 -0.17 -9.64
C ASN A 17 9.17 -0.47 -8.32
N GLY A 18 9.91 -0.47 -7.19
CA GLY A 18 9.36 -0.87 -5.90
C GLY A 18 8.80 -2.30 -5.96
N TYR A 19 7.63 -2.52 -5.34
CA TYR A 19 6.97 -3.83 -5.37
C TYR A 19 6.22 -4.10 -6.68
N ARG A 20 6.03 -3.09 -7.54
CA ARG A 20 5.07 -3.14 -8.67
C ARG A 20 5.49 -4.15 -9.74
N LEU A 21 6.77 -4.17 -10.12
CA LEU A 21 7.23 -5.13 -11.13
C LEU A 21 7.09 -6.58 -10.64
N ALA A 22 7.59 -6.88 -9.43
CA ALA A 22 7.51 -8.22 -8.88
C ALA A 22 6.06 -8.68 -8.66
N LEU A 23 5.16 -7.78 -8.28
CA LEU A 23 3.73 -8.10 -8.15
C LEU A 23 3.11 -8.45 -9.51
N ARG A 24 3.44 -7.68 -10.55
CA ARG A 24 2.97 -7.98 -11.91
C ARG A 24 3.51 -9.31 -12.41
N ASP A 25 4.80 -9.58 -12.21
CA ASP A 25 5.41 -10.84 -12.63
C ASP A 25 4.74 -12.05 -11.97
N LEU A 26 4.38 -11.94 -10.67
CA LEU A 26 3.63 -12.97 -9.96
C LEU A 26 2.22 -13.18 -10.53
N ALA A 27 1.50 -12.08 -10.81
CA ALA A 27 0.16 -12.16 -11.38
C ALA A 27 0.17 -12.74 -12.80
N GLU A 28 1.12 -12.32 -13.65
CA GLU A 28 1.27 -12.80 -15.02
C GLU A 28 1.67 -14.28 -15.05
N ALA A 29 2.49 -14.74 -14.10
CA ALA A 29 2.82 -16.15 -13.96
C ALA A 29 1.59 -17.03 -13.71
N ASP A 30 0.57 -16.49 -13.03
CA ASP A 30 -0.73 -17.14 -12.81
C ASP A 30 -1.78 -16.80 -13.89
N GLY A 31 -1.35 -16.17 -14.99
CA GLY A 31 -2.17 -15.89 -16.16
C GLY A 31 -3.03 -14.62 -16.07
N ASN A 32 -2.77 -13.77 -15.08
CA ASN A 32 -3.51 -12.52 -14.87
C ASN A 32 -2.67 -11.33 -15.33
N ALA A 33 -3.16 -10.61 -16.34
CA ALA A 33 -2.54 -9.36 -16.76
C ALA A 33 -2.90 -8.23 -15.79
N ILE A 34 -1.93 -7.37 -15.48
CA ILE A 34 -2.17 -6.14 -14.72
C ILE A 34 -1.97 -4.94 -15.64
N ASP A 35 -2.93 -4.04 -15.62
CA ASP A 35 -2.84 -2.69 -16.20
C ASP A 35 -2.73 -1.70 -15.03
N TYR A 36 -1.52 -1.20 -14.78
CA TYR A 36 -1.31 -0.18 -13.78
C TYR A 36 -1.83 1.16 -14.27
N ILE A 37 -2.39 1.90 -13.33
CA ILE A 37 -2.88 3.26 -13.57
C ILE A 37 -2.36 4.16 -12.45
N GLY A 38 -2.48 5.46 -12.69
CA GLY A 38 -2.04 6.50 -11.77
C GLY A 38 -1.56 7.71 -12.55
N SER A 39 -1.27 8.78 -11.83
CA SER A 39 -0.79 10.05 -12.38
C SER A 39 0.75 10.11 -12.47
N ILE A 40 1.45 9.25 -11.74
CA ILE A 40 2.92 9.20 -11.66
C ILE A 40 3.44 8.02 -12.47
N GLN A 41 4.52 8.24 -13.22
CA GLN A 41 5.32 7.20 -13.84
C GLN A 41 6.68 7.13 -13.16
N ALA A 42 7.03 5.98 -12.59
CA ALA A 42 8.29 5.78 -11.87
C ALA A 42 8.80 4.35 -12.02
N GLY A 43 10.10 4.22 -12.24
CA GLY A 43 10.77 2.93 -12.44
C GLY A 43 11.04 2.61 -13.91
N THR A 44 11.79 1.53 -14.13
CA THR A 44 12.26 1.08 -15.45
C THR A 44 11.36 0.03 -16.11
N MET A 45 10.36 -0.50 -15.41
CA MET A 45 9.39 -1.43 -15.97
C MET A 45 8.52 -0.76 -17.04
N ASP A 46 8.03 -1.55 -18.01
CA ASP A 46 6.88 -1.12 -18.82
C ASP A 46 5.66 -0.94 -17.90
N ASP A 47 4.69 -0.11 -18.30
CA ASP A 47 3.47 0.16 -17.51
C ASP A 47 3.77 0.50 -16.04
N ASN A 48 4.54 1.58 -15.86
CA ASN A 48 5.08 1.98 -14.57
C ASN A 48 4.22 3.04 -13.84
N TYR A 49 2.92 3.07 -14.14
CA TYR A 49 1.98 4.01 -13.53
C TYR A 49 1.72 3.68 -12.06
N ASN A 50 1.59 4.72 -11.25
CA ASN A 50 1.26 4.66 -9.83
C ASN A 50 0.80 6.03 -9.31
N ASP A 51 0.34 6.06 -8.06
CA ASP A 51 0.10 7.27 -7.27
C ASP A 51 0.88 7.17 -5.94
N GLY A 52 2.19 7.00 -6.04
CA GLY A 52 3.14 7.04 -4.92
C GLY A 52 3.69 8.45 -4.69
N TYR A 53 3.20 9.15 -3.67
CA TYR A 53 3.56 10.54 -3.39
C TYR A 53 4.69 10.63 -2.36
N ILE A 54 5.91 10.83 -2.84
CA ILE A 54 7.12 10.88 -2.00
C ILE A 54 6.97 11.93 -0.90
N GLY A 55 7.16 11.50 0.35
CA GLY A 55 7.14 12.36 1.52
C GLY A 55 5.76 12.84 1.97
N CYS A 56 4.68 12.36 1.35
CA CYS A 56 3.33 12.74 1.75
C CYS A 56 2.80 11.90 2.92
N ILE A 57 2.15 12.57 3.87
CA ILE A 57 1.30 11.94 4.90
C ILE A 57 -0.05 11.55 4.29
N ILE A 58 -0.85 10.75 5.01
CA ILE A 58 -2.16 10.26 4.54
C ILE A 58 -3.07 11.39 4.05
N GLU A 59 -3.16 12.50 4.79
CA GLU A 59 -3.99 13.65 4.41
C GLU A 59 -3.57 14.25 3.06
N GLN A 60 -2.27 14.32 2.81
CA GLN A 60 -1.75 14.86 1.57
C GLN A 60 -1.97 13.91 0.40
N ILE A 61 -1.86 12.59 0.63
CA ILE A 61 -2.21 11.56 -0.38
C ILE A 61 -3.68 11.69 -0.77
N ALA A 62 -4.58 11.79 0.21
CA ALA A 62 -6.02 12.00 -0.02
C ALA A 62 -6.27 13.25 -0.90
N SER A 63 -5.55 14.35 -0.62
CA SER A 63 -5.72 15.60 -1.37
C SER A 63 -5.31 15.56 -2.85
N GLN A 64 -4.57 14.54 -3.30
CA GLN A 64 -4.21 14.38 -4.72
C GLN A 64 -5.37 13.81 -5.56
N GLY A 65 -6.39 13.26 -4.89
CA GLY A 65 -7.57 12.64 -5.51
C GLY A 65 -7.37 11.17 -5.86
N VAL A 66 -8.48 10.44 -5.96
CA VAL A 66 -8.52 9.04 -6.40
C VAL A 66 -9.31 8.96 -7.72
N PRO A 67 -8.76 8.37 -8.78
CA PRO A 67 -9.49 8.18 -10.03
C PRO A 67 -10.77 7.34 -9.84
N GLY A 68 -11.93 7.84 -10.30
CA GLY A 68 -13.23 7.17 -10.19
C GLY A 68 -13.49 6.06 -11.21
N LEU A 69 -12.51 5.19 -11.46
CA LEU A 69 -12.69 4.01 -12.31
C LEU A 69 -13.07 2.79 -11.44
N GLU A 70 -13.65 1.73 -12.01
CA GLU A 70 -13.77 0.45 -11.30
C GLU A 70 -12.36 -0.12 -11.10
N MET A 71 -11.86 -0.17 -9.86
CA MET A 71 -10.43 -0.39 -9.60
C MET A 71 -10.16 -1.40 -8.49
N VAL A 72 -9.01 -2.06 -8.62
CA VAL A 72 -8.25 -2.62 -7.49
C VAL A 72 -7.27 -1.55 -7.01
N VAL A 73 -7.38 -1.14 -5.75
CA VAL A 73 -6.48 -0.17 -5.11
C VAL A 73 -5.56 -0.91 -4.14
N LEU A 74 -4.25 -0.81 -4.37
CA LEU A 74 -3.22 -1.26 -3.43
C LEU A 74 -2.88 -0.06 -2.56
N LEU A 75 -3.24 -0.09 -1.28
CA LEU A 75 -3.13 1.07 -0.39
C LEU A 75 -2.07 0.81 0.68
N LEU A 76 -1.01 1.63 0.66
CA LEU A 76 0.03 1.70 1.69
C LEU A 76 0.30 3.17 2.01
N ALA A 77 -0.14 3.63 3.17
CA ALA A 77 0.07 5.01 3.61
C ALA A 77 0.18 5.07 5.12
N GLY A 78 0.93 6.06 5.63
CA GLY A 78 1.12 6.28 7.07
C GLY A 78 2.59 6.36 7.49
N THR A 79 3.53 5.95 6.64
CA THR A 79 4.97 5.97 6.96
C THR A 79 5.43 7.37 7.35
N ASN A 80 5.00 8.37 6.57
CA ASN A 80 5.35 9.77 6.81
C ASN A 80 4.61 10.36 8.01
N ASP A 81 3.40 9.90 8.31
CA ASP A 81 2.68 10.31 9.52
C ASP A 81 3.50 9.93 10.77
N ILE A 82 4.10 8.73 10.77
CA ILE A 82 4.99 8.27 11.85
C ILE A 82 6.34 8.99 11.81
N ASN A 83 6.99 9.05 10.63
CA ASN A 83 8.31 9.66 10.49
C ASN A 83 8.33 11.15 10.90
N TYR A 84 7.28 11.89 10.56
CA TYR A 84 7.14 13.30 10.95
C TYR A 84 6.42 13.50 12.28
N GLN A 85 5.94 12.42 12.91
CA GLN A 85 5.11 12.44 14.12
C GLN A 85 3.87 13.35 13.96
N ALA A 86 3.27 13.30 12.77
CA ALA A 86 2.15 14.14 12.38
C ALA A 86 0.83 13.50 12.82
N ASP A 87 0.24 14.06 13.88
CA ASP A 87 -1.09 13.69 14.38
C ASP A 87 -1.28 12.16 14.48
N LEU A 88 -0.39 11.54 15.25
CA LEU A 88 -0.21 10.09 15.38
C LEU A 88 -1.51 9.37 15.78
N ASP A 89 -2.22 9.92 16.77
CA ASP A 89 -3.43 9.30 17.34
C ASP A 89 -4.54 9.17 16.29
N ASN A 90 -4.61 10.09 15.34
CA ASN A 90 -5.64 10.11 14.30
C ASN A 90 -5.18 9.50 12.98
N ALA A 91 -3.89 9.15 12.82
CA ALA A 91 -3.37 8.60 11.57
C ALA A 91 -4.11 7.31 11.10
N PRO A 92 -4.43 6.33 11.98
CA PRO A 92 -5.21 5.17 11.57
C PRO A 92 -6.62 5.53 11.08
N ALA A 93 -7.27 6.50 11.72
CA ALA A 93 -8.58 6.98 11.30
C ALA A 93 -8.51 7.71 9.96
N ARG A 94 -7.46 8.50 9.70
CA ARG A 94 -7.23 9.13 8.39
C ARG A 94 -7.04 8.09 7.28
N LEU A 95 -6.38 6.96 7.55
CA LEU A 95 -6.29 5.87 6.57
C LEU A 95 -7.69 5.33 6.24
N MET A 96 -8.55 5.15 7.24
CA MET A 96 -9.94 4.70 7.01
C MET A 96 -10.75 5.74 6.23
N SER A 97 -10.57 7.03 6.50
CA SER A 97 -11.21 8.09 5.71
C SER A 97 -10.72 8.12 4.26
N LEU A 98 -9.45 7.78 4.00
CA LEU A 98 -8.96 7.60 2.63
C LEU A 98 -9.63 6.38 1.94
N VAL A 99 -9.88 5.31 2.67
CA VAL A 99 -10.69 4.18 2.16
C VAL A 99 -12.12 4.61 1.85
N ASP A 100 -12.75 5.42 2.72
CA ASP A 100 -14.08 5.99 2.47
C ASP A 100 -14.09 6.86 1.21
N GLU A 101 -13.04 7.66 1.01
CA GLU A 101 -12.88 8.50 -0.16
C GLU A 101 -12.75 7.64 -1.44
N ILE A 102 -11.96 6.56 -1.42
CA ILE A 102 -11.88 5.60 -2.52
C ILE A 102 -13.28 5.07 -2.88
N TYR A 103 -14.06 4.63 -1.89
CA TYR A 103 -15.43 4.14 -2.13
C TYR A 103 -16.40 5.24 -2.57
N SER A 104 -16.16 6.49 -2.21
CA SER A 104 -16.98 7.61 -2.68
C SER A 104 -16.81 7.87 -4.18
N TYR A 105 -15.60 7.67 -4.72
CA TYR A 105 -15.31 7.77 -6.16
C TYR A 105 -15.64 6.48 -6.92
N SER A 106 -15.43 5.32 -6.29
CA SER A 106 -15.63 4.01 -6.88
C SER A 106 -16.27 3.04 -5.88
N PRO A 107 -17.61 3.05 -5.75
CA PRO A 107 -18.32 2.22 -4.77
C PRO A 107 -18.14 0.71 -4.95
N SER A 108 -17.72 0.27 -6.14
CA SER A 108 -17.46 -1.14 -6.45
C SER A 108 -15.99 -1.54 -6.32
N ALA A 109 -15.10 -0.60 -5.97
CA ALA A 109 -13.67 -0.87 -5.86
C ALA A 109 -13.35 -2.02 -4.90
N THR A 110 -12.22 -2.67 -5.16
CA THR A 110 -11.59 -3.58 -4.21
C THR A 110 -10.37 -2.90 -3.62
N VAL A 111 -10.31 -2.80 -2.30
CA VAL A 111 -9.19 -2.17 -1.59
C VAL A 111 -8.33 -3.26 -0.95
N ILE A 112 -7.10 -3.41 -1.40
CA ILE A 112 -6.09 -4.25 -0.76
C ILE A 112 -5.22 -3.31 0.06
N VAL A 113 -5.43 -3.29 1.37
CA VAL A 113 -4.78 -2.37 2.30
C VAL A 113 -3.75 -3.10 3.14
N SER A 114 -2.59 -2.47 3.34
CA SER A 114 -1.58 -2.95 4.27
C SER A 114 -1.45 -2.01 5.47
N GLU A 115 -0.93 -2.54 6.58
CA GLU A 115 -0.18 -1.71 7.52
C GLU A 115 1.13 -1.17 6.89
N ILE A 116 1.89 -0.32 7.61
CA ILE A 116 3.18 0.17 7.09
C ILE A 116 4.34 -0.74 7.48
N PRO A 117 5.45 -0.77 6.70
CA PRO A 117 6.66 -1.47 7.10
C PRO A 117 7.29 -0.93 8.38
N LEU A 118 8.23 -1.70 8.94
CA LEU A 118 9.10 -1.23 10.02
C LEU A 118 9.87 0.04 9.60
N ILE A 119 10.17 0.88 10.59
CA ILE A 119 11.13 1.96 10.49
C ILE A 119 12.33 1.57 11.34
N VAL A 120 13.54 1.55 10.75
CA VAL A 120 14.79 1.16 11.45
C VAL A 120 15.28 2.32 12.33
N ASP A 121 14.49 2.62 13.36
CA ASP A 121 14.76 3.63 14.38
C ASP A 121 14.07 3.22 15.70
N ASN A 122 14.85 3.13 16.78
CA ASN A 122 14.36 2.65 18.09
C ASN A 122 13.30 3.58 18.74
N THR A 123 13.19 4.82 18.27
CA THR A 123 12.21 5.79 18.76
C THR A 123 10.91 5.71 17.96
N LEU A 124 11.01 5.51 16.64
CA LEU A 124 9.85 5.49 15.74
C LEU A 124 9.21 4.10 15.64
N GLN A 125 9.98 3.02 15.74
CA GLN A 125 9.44 1.65 15.60
C GLN A 125 8.30 1.33 16.58
N PRO A 126 8.33 1.74 17.87
CA PRO A 126 7.17 1.55 18.75
C PRO A 126 5.91 2.30 18.31
N LEU A 127 6.07 3.43 17.61
CA LEU A 127 4.95 4.19 17.04
C LEU A 127 4.38 3.47 15.81
N VAL A 128 5.24 2.85 14.99
CA VAL A 128 4.83 1.96 13.89
C VAL A 128 4.00 0.80 14.42
N GLU A 129 4.45 0.13 15.50
CA GLU A 129 3.72 -0.97 16.12
C GLU A 129 2.33 -0.53 16.61
N THR A 130 2.26 0.63 17.26
CA THR A 130 1.00 1.21 17.74
C THR A 130 0.05 1.52 16.56
N TYR A 131 0.56 2.16 15.51
CA TYR A 131 -0.20 2.48 14.30
C TYR A 131 -0.69 1.22 13.59
N ASN A 132 0.20 0.25 13.33
CA ASN A 132 -0.11 -1.00 12.66
C ASN A 132 -1.16 -1.80 13.43
N SER A 133 -1.09 -1.85 14.76
CA SER A 133 -2.09 -2.52 15.59
C SER A 133 -3.47 -1.85 15.46
N ALA A 134 -3.53 -0.52 15.40
CA ALA A 134 -4.79 0.21 15.23
C ALA A 134 -5.37 0.02 13.81
N VAL A 135 -4.53 0.08 12.77
CA VAL A 135 -4.94 -0.20 11.38
C VAL A 135 -5.50 -1.62 11.24
N LYS A 136 -4.79 -2.63 11.76
CA LYS A 136 -5.25 -4.04 11.75
C LYS A 136 -6.65 -4.17 12.39
N SER A 137 -6.88 -3.52 13.53
CA SER A 137 -8.19 -3.56 14.21
C SER A 137 -9.31 -2.86 13.43
N LEU A 138 -9.04 -1.67 12.87
CA LEU A 138 -10.03 -0.90 12.12
C LEU A 138 -10.39 -1.59 10.81
N VAL A 139 -9.40 -2.05 10.05
CA VAL A 139 -9.59 -2.82 8.83
C VAL A 139 -10.36 -4.11 9.12
N GLY A 140 -10.01 -4.83 10.18
CA GLY A 140 -10.75 -6.04 10.58
C GLY A 140 -12.23 -5.78 10.83
N THR A 141 -12.57 -4.66 11.47
CA THR A 141 -13.98 -4.27 11.69
C THR A 141 -14.71 -4.06 10.37
N ARG A 142 -14.09 -3.37 9.40
CA ARG A 142 -14.69 -3.09 8.08
C ARG A 142 -14.84 -4.35 7.23
N ILE A 143 -13.89 -5.28 7.34
CA ILE A 143 -13.98 -6.61 6.71
C ILE A 143 -15.17 -7.39 7.29
N ASP A 144 -15.35 -7.39 8.62
CA ASP A 144 -16.49 -8.04 9.29
C ASP A 144 -17.85 -7.42 8.91
N GLU A 145 -17.85 -6.13 8.55
CA GLU A 145 -19.02 -5.42 8.01
C GLU A 145 -19.32 -5.75 6.53
N GLY A 146 -18.45 -6.54 5.87
CA GLY A 146 -18.65 -7.05 4.53
C GLY A 146 -18.19 -6.12 3.41
N GLU A 147 -17.35 -5.14 3.73
CA GLU A 147 -16.74 -4.30 2.70
C GLU A 147 -15.73 -5.06 1.85
N ARG A 148 -15.49 -4.59 0.61
CA ARG A 148 -14.53 -5.19 -0.33
C ARG A 148 -13.09 -4.80 0.00
N ILE A 149 -12.68 -5.16 1.22
CA ILE A 149 -11.34 -4.91 1.74
C ILE A 149 -10.61 -6.24 1.94
N VAL A 150 -9.36 -6.30 1.50
CA VAL A 150 -8.42 -7.35 1.89
C VAL A 150 -7.28 -6.69 2.65
N HIS A 151 -7.03 -7.16 3.87
CA HIS A 151 -5.85 -6.78 4.62
C HIS A 151 -4.66 -7.66 4.22
N VAL A 152 -3.51 -7.06 3.94
CA VAL A 152 -2.25 -7.79 3.71
C VAL A 152 -1.21 -7.35 4.72
N SER A 153 -0.50 -8.32 5.32
CA SER A 153 0.52 -8.02 6.32
C SER A 153 1.91 -7.89 5.72
N LEU A 154 2.68 -6.94 6.26
CA LEU A 154 4.07 -6.68 5.88
C LEU A 154 5.07 -7.17 6.95
N ASP A 155 4.61 -7.91 7.97
CA ASP A 155 5.40 -8.38 9.12
C ASP A 155 6.57 -9.30 8.71
N ALA A 156 6.57 -9.83 7.48
CA ALA A 156 7.68 -10.63 6.94
C ALA A 156 8.91 -9.78 6.58
N LEU A 157 8.77 -8.46 6.44
CA LEU A 157 9.91 -7.58 6.20
C LEU A 157 10.72 -7.38 7.48
N THR A 158 12.03 -7.47 7.37
CA THR A 158 12.98 -7.25 8.47
C THR A 158 14.00 -6.19 8.08
N ASP A 159 14.82 -5.73 9.03
CA ASP A 159 15.89 -4.73 8.80
C ASP A 159 16.80 -5.10 7.61
N SER A 160 17.02 -6.40 7.36
CA SER A 160 17.83 -6.88 6.23
C SER A 160 17.23 -6.54 4.85
N GLY A 161 15.92 -6.33 4.79
CA GLY A 161 15.17 -5.93 3.60
C GLY A 161 15.06 -4.42 3.44
N MET A 162 15.79 -3.61 4.21
CA MET A 162 15.74 -2.15 4.16
C MET A 162 16.97 -1.59 3.43
N SER A 163 16.78 -0.53 2.63
CA SER A 163 17.84 0.19 1.91
C SER A 163 18.37 1.38 2.72
N ASP A 164 17.50 1.99 3.50
CA ASP A 164 17.76 3.00 4.52
C ASP A 164 16.84 2.74 5.73
N ASN A 165 16.64 3.72 6.60
CA ASN A 165 15.81 3.51 7.79
C ASN A 165 14.29 3.48 7.51
N LEU A 166 13.84 3.85 6.31
CA LEU A 166 12.42 3.98 5.95
C LEU A 166 12.00 3.09 4.77
N HIS A 167 12.88 2.89 3.80
CA HIS A 167 12.52 2.34 2.50
C HIS A 167 13.04 0.91 2.33
N PRO A 168 12.21 -0.03 1.84
CA PRO A 168 12.67 -1.35 1.44
C PRO A 168 13.79 -1.28 0.39
N ASN A 169 14.68 -2.26 0.40
CA ASN A 169 15.58 -2.54 -0.73
C ASN A 169 14.90 -3.49 -1.72
N ASP A 170 15.61 -3.91 -2.78
CA ASP A 170 15.05 -4.78 -3.83
C ASP A 170 14.47 -6.09 -3.29
N ASP A 171 15.09 -6.70 -2.27
CA ASP A 171 14.57 -7.92 -1.66
C ASP A 171 13.38 -7.65 -0.73
N GLY A 172 13.40 -6.51 -0.01
CA GLY A 172 12.26 -6.06 0.77
C GLY A 172 11.03 -5.75 -0.07
N TYR A 173 11.22 -5.16 -1.25
CA TYR A 173 10.13 -4.90 -2.19
C TYR A 173 9.51 -6.18 -2.75
N LYS A 174 10.28 -7.27 -2.91
CA LYS A 174 9.72 -8.59 -3.27
C LYS A 174 8.82 -9.16 -2.17
N ILE A 175 9.13 -8.89 -0.90
CA ILE A 175 8.27 -9.29 0.23
C ILE A 175 6.94 -8.53 0.17
N LEU A 176 6.98 -7.21 -0.03
CA LEU A 176 5.77 -6.41 -0.22
C LEU A 176 4.96 -6.88 -1.44
N ALA A 177 5.63 -7.18 -2.55
CA ALA A 177 5.00 -7.68 -3.76
C ALA A 177 4.24 -8.99 -3.51
N GLN A 178 4.85 -9.93 -2.80
CA GLN A 178 4.22 -11.19 -2.42
C GLN A 178 2.98 -10.97 -1.54
N ALA A 179 3.06 -10.09 -0.53
CA ALA A 179 1.93 -9.79 0.35
C ALA A 179 0.74 -9.18 -0.43
N PHE A 180 1.00 -8.18 -1.28
CA PHE A 180 -0.05 -7.60 -2.12
C PHE A 180 -0.59 -8.59 -3.15
N TYR A 181 0.26 -9.46 -3.71
CA TYR A 181 -0.18 -10.52 -4.61
C TYR A 181 -1.15 -11.50 -3.93
N GLU A 182 -0.85 -11.93 -2.71
CA GLU A 182 -1.77 -12.75 -1.90
C GLU A 182 -3.10 -12.04 -1.64
N GLY A 183 -3.06 -10.71 -1.47
CA GLY A 183 -4.26 -9.88 -1.40
C GLY A 183 -5.09 -9.92 -2.69
N VAL A 184 -4.44 -9.82 -3.85
CA VAL A 184 -5.08 -9.92 -5.18
C VAL A 184 -5.71 -11.30 -5.37
N VAL A 185 -4.98 -12.37 -5.04
CA VAL A 185 -5.50 -13.75 -5.11
C VAL A 185 -6.71 -13.92 -4.19
N THR A 186 -6.63 -13.39 -2.97
CA THR A 186 -7.74 -13.45 -2.01
C THR A 186 -8.97 -12.74 -2.55
N ALA A 187 -8.83 -11.50 -3.04
CA ALA A 187 -9.94 -10.75 -3.63
C ALA A 187 -10.53 -11.45 -4.88
N THR A 188 -9.69 -12.04 -5.71
CA THR A 188 -10.10 -12.82 -6.89
C THR A 188 -10.92 -14.05 -6.47
N SER A 189 -10.49 -14.77 -5.42
CA SER A 189 -11.22 -15.92 -4.89
C SER A 189 -12.60 -15.56 -4.32
N GLN A 190 -12.78 -14.31 -3.91
CA GLN A 190 -14.06 -13.75 -3.46
C GLN A 190 -14.93 -13.22 -4.61
N GLY A 191 -14.43 -13.26 -5.85
CA GLY A 191 -15.12 -12.77 -7.05
C GLY A 191 -15.20 -11.24 -7.13
N TRP A 192 -14.30 -10.53 -6.44
CA TRP A 192 -14.27 -9.06 -6.45
C TRP A 192 -13.41 -8.49 -7.58
N ILE A 193 -12.50 -9.30 -8.11
CA ILE A 193 -11.65 -9.03 -9.27
C ILE A 193 -12.06 -10.04 -10.35
N VAL A 194 -12.34 -9.54 -11.56
CA VAL A 194 -12.87 -10.32 -12.69
C VAL A 194 -12.01 -10.17 -13.93
#